data_AF-A0A1G4K442-F1
#
_entry.id   AF-A0A1G4K442-F1
#
_cell.length_a   1.000
_cell.length_b   1.000
_cell.length_c   1.000
_cell.angle_alpha   90.00
_cell.angle_beta   90.00
_cell.angle_gamma   90.00
#
_symmetry.space_group_name_H-M   'P 1'
#
loop_
_entity.id
_entity.type
_entity.pdbx_description
1 polymer ?
#
loop_
_entity_poly.entity_id
_entity_poly.type
_entity_poly.pdbx_seq_one_letter_code
_entity_poly.pdbx_strand_id
1 'polypeptide(L)'
;MAPIKYFYKGQETDLVVFAESQQAVENYLQDPTVGKLTEAVGVFKVFTNKQGEGAEGELGEASKAQVENEFGSKTKIEDAIAKILQNGSPNAKTTNLKANDEQ
;
A
#
# COMPACT_ATOMS: atom_id res chain seq x y z
N MET A 1 -16.13 -4.04 -5.61
CA MET A 1 -14.94 -4.65 -4.96
C MET A 1 -14.28 -3.57 -4.11
N ALA A 2 -13.88 -3.87 -2.88
CA ALA A 2 -13.15 -2.93 -2.04
C ALA A 2 -11.64 -3.01 -2.36
N PRO A 3 -10.91 -1.88 -2.38
CA PRO A 3 -9.48 -1.91 -2.62
C PRO A 3 -8.74 -2.62 -1.48
N ILE A 4 -7.68 -3.35 -1.83
CA ILE A 4 -6.83 -4.08 -0.89
C ILE A 4 -5.81 -3.10 -0.30
N LYS A 5 -5.82 -2.97 1.02
CA LYS A 5 -4.86 -2.14 1.74
C LYS A 5 -3.56 -2.89 1.95
N TYR A 6 -2.47 -2.40 1.38
CA TYR A 6 -1.12 -2.86 1.67
C TYR A 6 -0.49 -1.94 2.68
N PHE A 7 -0.14 -2.49 3.85
CA PHE A 7 0.50 -1.78 4.94
C PHE A 7 1.99 -2.07 4.92
N TYR A 8 2.81 -1.02 4.87
CA TYR A 8 4.25 -1.10 4.99
C TYR A 8 4.67 -0.41 6.29
N LYS A 9 5.29 -1.20 7.16
CA LYS A 9 5.86 -0.69 8.39
C LYS A 9 7.18 0.02 8.05
N GLY A 10 7.14 1.34 8.11
CA GLY A 10 8.30 2.20 7.87
C GLY A 10 9.25 2.26 9.05
N GLN A 11 10.30 3.08 8.93
CA GLN A 11 11.23 3.39 10.01
C GLN A 11 10.70 4.49 10.93
N GLU A 12 10.27 5.62 10.38
CA GLU A 12 9.66 6.72 11.13
C GLU A 12 8.16 6.81 10.89
N THR A 13 7.68 6.46 9.70
CA THR A 13 6.29 6.64 9.30
C THR A 13 5.75 5.40 8.59
N ASP A 14 4.63 4.88 9.09
CA ASP A 14 3.92 3.79 8.43
C ASP A 14 3.25 4.26 7.13
N LEU A 15 3.42 3.49 6.07
CA LEU A 15 2.90 3.81 4.75
C LEU A 15 1.86 2.79 4.30
N VAL A 16 0.84 3.27 3.59
CA VAL A 16 -0.29 2.47 3.15
C VAL A 16 -0.58 2.78 1.69
N VAL A 17 -0.78 1.75 0.88
CA VAL A 17 -1.25 1.89 -0.50
C VAL A 17 -2.49 1.07 -0.72
N PHE A 18 -3.31 1.51 -1.67
CA PHE A 18 -4.55 0.86 -2.03
C PHE A 18 -4.38 0.21 -3.41
N ALA A 19 -4.34 -1.11 -3.41
CA ALA A 19 -4.36 -1.90 -4.63
C ALA A 19 -5.80 -2.14 -5.08
N GLU A 20 -6.04 -2.17 -6.39
CA GLU A 20 -7.34 -2.54 -6.97
C GLU A 20 -7.66 -4.00 -6.71
N SER A 21 -6.68 -4.90 -6.86
CA SER A 21 -6.85 -6.35 -6.71
C SER A 21 -5.52 -7.06 -6.53
N GLN A 22 -5.54 -8.18 -5.80
CA GLN A 22 -4.34 -8.99 -5.55
C GLN A 22 -3.77 -9.54 -6.87
N GLN A 23 -4.63 -9.93 -7.81
CA GLN A 23 -4.21 -10.41 -9.12
C GLN A 23 -3.45 -9.35 -9.93
N ALA A 24 -3.84 -8.08 -9.82
CA ALA A 24 -3.15 -6.99 -10.51
C ALA A 24 -1.77 -6.73 -9.87
N VAL A 25 -1.69 -6.82 -8.54
CA VAL A 25 -0.43 -6.77 -7.79
C VAL A 25 0.48 -7.94 -8.16
N GLU A 26 -0.03 -9.18 -8.24
CA GLU A 26 0.74 -10.34 -8.69
C GLU A 26 1.28 -10.16 -10.12
N ASN A 27 0.45 -9.67 -11.04
CA ASN A 27 0.88 -9.35 -12.41
C ASN A 27 1.96 -8.27 -12.46
N TYR A 28 1.91 -7.30 -11.56
CA TYR A 28 2.94 -6.28 -11.39
C TYR A 28 4.22 -6.85 -10.76
N LEU A 29 4.11 -7.75 -9.77
CA LEU A 29 5.25 -8.43 -9.15
C LEU A 29 5.99 -9.31 -10.15
N GLN A 30 5.27 -9.92 -11.11
CA GLN A 30 5.86 -10.66 -12.23
C GLN A 30 6.56 -9.73 -13.24
N ASP A 31 6.02 -8.54 -13.48
CA ASP A 31 6.54 -7.57 -14.45
C ASP A 31 6.39 -6.13 -13.92
N PRO A 32 7.39 -5.61 -13.18
CA PRO A 32 7.28 -4.36 -12.46
C PRO A 32 7.44 -3.15 -13.39
N THR A 33 6.39 -2.84 -14.15
CA THR A 33 6.30 -1.70 -15.07
C THR A 33 5.33 -0.63 -14.56
N VAL A 34 5.60 0.64 -14.90
CA VAL A 34 4.76 1.77 -14.45
C VAL A 34 3.31 1.68 -14.95
N GLY A 35 3.09 1.11 -16.14
CA GLY A 35 1.75 0.88 -16.67
C GLY A 35 0.95 -0.12 -15.84
N LYS A 36 1.55 -1.28 -15.52
CA LYS A 36 0.91 -2.29 -14.66
C LYS A 36 0.73 -1.81 -13.23
N LEU A 37 1.67 -1.02 -12.72
CA LEU A 37 1.53 -0.39 -11.41
C LEU A 37 0.25 0.47 -11.37
N THR A 38 0.00 1.24 -12.44
CA THR A 38 -1.22 2.06 -12.60
C THR A 38 -2.50 1.26 -12.55
N GLU A 39 -2.53 0.12 -13.22
CA GLU A 39 -3.70 -0.79 -13.17
C GLU A 39 -3.80 -1.52 -11.83
N ALA A 40 -2.66 -1.80 -11.19
CA ALA A 40 -2.63 -2.49 -9.91
C ALA A 40 -3.04 -1.59 -8.74
N VAL A 41 -2.73 -0.29 -8.80
CA VAL A 41 -3.11 0.70 -7.79
C VAL A 41 -4.10 1.67 -8.40
N GLY A 42 -5.37 1.57 -7.99
CA GLY A 42 -6.42 2.43 -8.54
C GLY A 42 -6.18 3.92 -8.26
N VAL A 43 -5.27 4.23 -7.33
CA VAL A 43 -4.81 5.59 -7.03
C VAL A 43 -3.29 5.61 -6.81
N PHE A 44 -2.56 6.41 -7.59
CA PHE A 44 -1.12 6.70 -7.37
C PHE A 44 -0.87 7.66 -6.21
N LYS A 45 -1.28 7.22 -5.02
CA LYS A 45 -1.04 7.97 -3.79
C LYS A 45 -0.58 7.02 -2.70
N VAL A 46 0.42 7.47 -1.96
CA VAL A 46 0.83 6.84 -0.72
C VAL A 46 0.07 7.52 0.39
N PHE A 47 -0.49 6.72 1.27
CA PHE A 47 -1.20 7.17 2.45
C PHE A 47 -0.38 6.86 3.69
N THR A 48 -0.63 7.56 4.77
CA THR A 48 -0.01 7.32 6.06
C THR A 48 -1.02 7.59 7.17
N ASN A 49 -0.79 7.05 8.36
CA ASN A 49 -1.61 7.40 9.50
C ASN A 49 -1.32 8.84 9.93
N LYS A 50 -2.37 9.66 10.12
CA LYS A 50 -2.21 11.03 10.65
C LYS A 50 -1.50 11.08 12.00
N GLN A 51 -1.59 10.02 12.80
CA GLN A 51 -0.93 9.91 14.09
C GLN A 51 0.54 9.43 13.99
N GLY A 52 1.03 9.14 12.78
CA GLY A 52 2.41 8.70 12.52
C GLY A 52 2.63 7.19 12.62
N GLU A 53 1.83 6.50 13.43
CA GLU A 53 1.98 5.06 13.68
C GLU A 53 0.61 4.35 13.73
N GLY A 54 0.55 3.13 13.21
CA GLY A 54 -0.58 2.22 13.35
C GLY A 54 -1.45 2.05 12.08
N ALA A 55 -2.08 0.88 11.98
CA ALA A 55 -2.88 0.47 10.82
C ALA A 55 -4.37 0.85 10.90
N GLU A 56 -4.81 1.41 12.03
CA GLU A 56 -6.20 1.74 12.34
C GLU A 56 -6.30 3.24 12.64
N GLY A 57 -7.15 3.96 11.90
CA GLY A 57 -7.29 5.42 12.03
C GLY A 57 -7.62 6.13 10.71
N GLU A 58 -7.64 7.46 10.74
CA GLU A 58 -7.80 8.28 9.54
C GLU A 58 -6.48 8.30 8.75
N LEU A 59 -6.49 7.68 7.57
CA LEU A 59 -5.37 7.71 6.65
C LEU A 59 -5.33 9.06 5.93
N GLY A 60 -4.22 9.77 6.05
CA GLY A 60 -3.92 10.97 5.29
C GLY A 60 -3.07 10.67 4.06
N GLU A 61 -3.02 11.61 3.12
CA GLU A 61 -2.04 11.56 2.03
C GLU A 61 -0.63 11.79 2.61
N ALA A 62 0.31 10.89 2.31
CA ALA A 62 1.69 11.04 2.71
C ALA A 62 2.32 12.17 1.92
N SER A 63 2.98 13.09 2.62
CA SER A 63 3.74 14.16 1.96
C SER A 63 4.96 13.59 1.25
N LYS A 64 5.37 14.23 0.14
CA LYS A 64 6.58 13.83 -0.60
C LYS A 64 7.80 13.70 0.31
N ALA A 65 7.95 14.63 1.26
CA ALA A 65 9.01 14.59 2.27
C ALA A 65 8.99 13.33 3.14
N GLN A 66 7.81 12.82 3.54
CA GLN A 66 7.72 11.60 4.34
C GLN A 66 8.14 10.38 3.53
N VAL A 67 7.67 10.28 2.28
CA VAL A 67 8.07 9.20 1.38
C VAL A 67 9.58 9.23 1.12
N GLU A 68 10.15 10.43 0.93
CA GLU A 68 11.59 10.64 0.76
C GLU A 68 12.38 10.33 2.04
N ASN A 69 11.81 10.52 3.22
CA ASN A 69 12.47 10.19 4.48
C ASN A 69 12.50 8.66 4.70
N GLU A 70 11.40 7.98 4.36
CA GLU A 70 11.27 6.52 4.51
C GLU A 70 12.10 5.72 3.50
N PHE A 71 12.10 6.15 2.23
CA PHE A 71 12.74 5.39 1.16
C PHE A 71 14.03 6.03 0.60
N GLY A 72 14.30 7.29 0.94
CA GLY A 72 15.46 8.07 0.51
C GLY A 72 15.11 9.29 -0.36
N SER A 73 15.95 10.33 -0.33
CA SER A 73 15.71 11.67 -0.94
C SER A 73 15.66 11.74 -2.47
N LYS A 74 15.48 10.61 -3.15
CA LYS A 74 15.26 10.50 -4.61
C LYS A 74 14.15 9.51 -4.95
N THR A 75 13.44 8.97 -3.95
CA THR A 75 12.36 8.04 -4.19
C THR A 75 11.15 8.78 -4.74
N LYS A 76 10.67 8.29 -5.87
CA LYS A 76 9.42 8.74 -6.47
C LYS A 76 8.24 8.01 -5.83
N ILE A 77 7.04 8.59 -5.96
CA ILE A 77 5.80 7.96 -5.50
C ILE A 77 5.61 6.57 -6.14
N GLU A 78 5.90 6.42 -7.43
CA GLU A 78 5.84 5.12 -8.13
C GLU A 78 6.75 4.05 -7.47
N ASP A 79 7.98 4.42 -7.12
CA ASP A 79 8.98 3.51 -6.53
C ASP A 79 8.63 3.18 -5.07
N ALA A 80 8.08 4.16 -4.34
CA ALA A 80 7.53 3.94 -3.02
C ALA A 80 6.37 2.93 -3.04
N ILE A 81 5.40 3.13 -3.93
CA ILE A 81 4.25 2.22 -4.08
C ILE A 81 4.75 0.82 -4.46
N ALA A 82 5.67 0.72 -5.40
CA ALA A 82 6.30 -0.53 -5.79
C ALA A 82 6.91 -1.27 -4.58
N LYS A 83 7.74 -0.57 -3.79
CA LYS A 83 8.36 -1.13 -2.59
C LYS A 83 7.33 -1.56 -1.55
N ILE A 84 6.24 -0.80 -1.36
CA ILE A 84 5.16 -1.13 -0.45
C ILE A 84 4.39 -2.36 -0.93
N LEU A 85 4.15 -2.52 -2.23
CA LEU A 85 3.52 -3.73 -2.76
C LEU A 85 4.42 -4.96 -2.63
N GLN A 86 5.75 -4.78 -2.77
CA GLN A 86 6.73 -5.86 -2.66
C GLN A 86 7.04 -6.28 -1.22
N ASN A 87 7.14 -5.32 -0.29
CA ASN A 87 7.60 -5.55 1.08
C ASN A 87 6.50 -5.35 2.12
N GLY A 88 5.40 -4.70 1.74
CA GLY A 88 4.25 -4.48 2.61
C GLY A 88 3.41 -5.74 2.74
N SER A 89 2.61 -5.76 3.79
CA SER A 89 1.67 -6.84 4.08
C SER A 89 0.26 -6.39 3.65
N PRO A 90 -0.46 -7.20 2.83
CA PRO A 90 -1.87 -6.95 2.59
C PRO A 90 -2.60 -7.12 3.92
N ASN A 91 -3.11 -6.01 4.47
CA ASN A 91 -3.86 -6.05 5.70
C ASN A 91 -5.29 -6.49 5.35
N ALA A 92 -5.53 -7.79 5.38
CA ALA A 92 -6.84 -8.41 5.17
C ALA A 92 -7.89 -8.02 6.24
N LYS A 93 -7.58 -7.09 7.16
CA LYS A 93 -8.44 -6.65 8.27
C LYS A 93 -9.41 -5.50 7.92
N THR A 94 -9.70 -5.23 6.65
CA THR A 94 -10.97 -4.57 6.31
C THR A 94 -12.00 -5.61 5.93
N THR A 95 -12.52 -6.29 6.95
CA THR A 95 -13.91 -6.77 7.02
C THR A 95 -14.40 -7.60 5.82
N ASN A 96 -13.87 -8.81 5.66
CA ASN A 96 -14.76 -9.95 5.41
C ASN A 96 -15.36 -10.38 6.77
N LEU A 97 -16.50 -9.80 7.11
CA LEU A 97 -17.42 -10.45 8.05
C LEU A 97 -17.75 -11.83 7.47
N LYS A 98 -17.36 -12.88 8.18
CA LYS A 98 -17.93 -14.24 8.15
C LYS A 98 -18.18 -14.84 6.75
N ALA A 99 -17.34 -15.79 6.35
CA ALA A 99 -17.83 -16.93 5.58
C ALA A 99 -17.08 -18.18 6.08
N ASN A 100 -17.88 -19.14 6.53
CA ASN A 100 -17.57 -20.42 7.17
C ASN A 100 -16.30 -21.14 6.73
N ASP A 101 -15.62 -21.73 7.71
CA ASP A 101 -15.27 -23.15 7.67
C ASP A 101 -15.39 -23.71 9.09
N GLU A 102 -16.61 -24.14 9.42
CA GLU A 102 -16.78 -25.35 10.24
C GLU A 102 -16.16 -26.49 9.44
N GLN A 103 -15.30 -27.31 10.05
CA GLN A 103 -15.31 -28.78 10.06
C GLN A 103 -14.44 -29.29 11.20
#